data_AF-A0A831WX96-F1
#
_entry.id   AF-A0A831WX96-F1
#
_cell.length_a   1.000
_cell.length_b   1.000
_cell.length_c   1.000
_cell.angle_alpha   90.00
_cell.angle_beta   90.00
_cell.angle_gamma   90.00
#
_symmetry.space_group_name_H-M   'P 1'
#
loop_
_entity.id
_entity.type
_entity.pdbx_description
1 polymer ?
#
loop_
_entity_poly.entity_id
_entity_poly.type
_entity_poly.pdbx_seq_one_letter_code
_entity_poly.pdbx_strand_id
1 'polypeptide(L)'
;MKTIKRLVLAASLFAPLLLALTAHSQSQSQTQPSQPQSPPAEEKKEPGEEGIPVANQLVIDRCASCHKRDDKGRLTRISYERRTPEGWQQAIKRMVRLNGLNLTPDEARQIVKYLSNNHGLAPEEAKPAFYEVERRVIDEKVPDENLRNACVICHSLGRVISQRRTREEWELLTNMHAGYFPVVDFQGFRRPPRPPGQQPPPVPQPEDTRHPVERVVEYLAKNYPLTTPEWGAWRANMRTPKLQGRWLLSGYQAGRGRIYGEMIIEPSEVEDEFTTQIRMSYIKDGSAMTRSGRAIVYTGYSWRGRSQPTGGKEADRIGETREAMFISRDWATMEGRWFWGGYDEFGIDVTLRRLGAEPIILGVDRPALKSPSTAEQVRIYGGALPTDLKPEEIDFGPGVKVKRIINAASDAVTVEVDVAEGAANGLRDISLRRYFATGAVAVFDKVDYIKVSPDAGIARIGGVKFPKQYQQFEAIAYNRGPDDKPQTADDVSLGLVDVEWSIDEFPATLDDDDKDFVGELDNTGLFTPAIEGPNPKRSKQRNNYGDVWIVASYRPKDAPNDAQPLKARSYLVVTVPLYVRWDQPEVSK
;
A
#
# COMPACT_ATOMS: atom_id res chain seq x y z
N MET A 1 54.09 42.38 25.80
CA MET A 1 55.20 41.90 26.65
C MET A 1 55.58 40.48 26.24
N LYS A 2 56.69 40.37 25.50
CA LYS A 2 57.79 39.38 25.61
C LYS A 2 57.51 37.87 25.83
N THR A 3 57.84 37.11 24.77
CA THR A 3 58.76 35.94 24.67
C THR A 3 58.40 34.53 25.19
N ILE A 4 58.23 33.59 24.24
CA ILE A 4 59.21 32.53 23.81
C ILE A 4 60.13 31.92 24.90
N LYS A 5 60.09 30.60 25.15
CA LYS A 5 61.08 29.54 24.75
C LYS A 5 60.94 28.19 25.52
N ARG A 6 60.75 27.11 24.74
CA ARG A 6 61.30 25.73 24.74
C ARG A 6 61.97 25.03 25.96
N LEU A 7 61.59 23.74 26.07
CA LEU A 7 62.33 22.47 26.32
C LEU A 7 63.08 22.23 27.66
N VAL A 8 62.82 21.07 28.29
CA VAL A 8 63.81 20.00 28.60
C VAL A 8 63.12 18.62 28.64
N LEU A 9 63.82 17.62 28.10
CA LEU A 9 63.55 16.18 28.01
C LEU A 9 64.26 15.46 29.17
N ALA A 10 63.69 14.40 29.78
CA ALA A 10 64.47 13.25 30.28
C ALA A 10 63.56 12.09 30.74
N ALA A 11 63.90 10.88 30.27
CA ALA A 11 63.26 9.61 30.50
C ALA A 11 63.74 8.92 31.79
N SER A 12 62.98 7.92 32.29
CA SER A 12 63.51 6.73 32.98
C SER A 12 62.45 5.63 33.09
N LEU A 13 62.69 4.50 32.43
CA LEU A 13 62.08 3.19 32.70
C LEU A 13 62.58 2.64 34.04
N PHE A 14 61.75 1.91 34.79
CA PHE A 14 62.12 0.65 35.46
C PHE A 14 60.86 0.01 36.10
N ALA A 15 60.52 -1.19 35.66
CA ALA A 15 59.78 -2.22 36.42
C ALA A 15 60.78 -3.38 36.70
N PRO A 16 60.48 -4.44 37.46
CA PRO A 16 59.32 -4.76 38.31
C PRO A 16 59.74 -5.24 39.73
N LEU A 17 58.80 -5.52 40.64
CA LEU A 17 59.08 -6.39 41.78
C LEU A 17 57.84 -7.21 42.18
N LEU A 18 57.94 -8.54 42.06
CA LEU A 18 57.07 -9.51 42.71
C LEU A 18 57.46 -9.63 44.18
N LEU A 19 56.46 -9.71 45.07
CA LEU A 19 56.60 -10.40 46.35
C LEU A 19 55.28 -11.05 46.74
N ALA A 20 55.35 -12.37 46.92
CA ALA A 20 54.33 -13.18 47.56
C ALA A 20 54.48 -13.10 49.09
N LEU A 21 53.37 -13.11 49.83
CA LEU A 21 53.26 -13.82 51.10
C LEU A 21 51.80 -13.98 51.52
N THR A 22 51.53 -15.21 51.91
CA THR A 22 50.29 -15.87 52.30
C THR A 22 49.88 -15.60 53.74
N ALA A 23 48.58 -15.62 54.05
CA ALA A 23 48.08 -16.05 55.36
C ALA A 23 46.75 -16.80 55.21
N HIS A 24 46.72 -17.99 55.80
CA HIS A 24 45.68 -19.01 55.74
C HIS A 24 44.53 -18.74 56.71
N SER A 25 43.33 -19.23 56.37
CA SER A 25 42.34 -19.69 57.35
C SER A 25 41.68 -20.96 56.81
N GLN A 26 41.96 -22.08 57.49
CA GLN A 26 41.27 -23.37 57.36
C GLN A 26 39.82 -23.20 57.89
N SER A 27 38.79 -23.97 57.52
CA SER A 27 38.74 -25.43 57.45
C SER A 27 37.37 -25.92 56.93
N GLN A 28 37.41 -27.12 56.35
CA GLN A 28 36.36 -28.15 56.30
C GLN A 28 35.24 -28.07 55.25
N SER A 29 35.56 -28.70 54.12
CA SER A 29 34.63 -29.43 53.25
C SER A 29 34.06 -30.67 53.96
N GLN A 30 32.73 -30.77 54.01
CA GLN A 30 32.02 -32.04 54.07
C GLN A 30 31.22 -32.21 52.78
N THR A 31 31.60 -33.21 52.01
CA THR A 31 30.90 -33.71 50.82
C THR A 31 29.72 -34.57 51.25
N GLN A 32 28.50 -34.18 50.88
CA GLN A 32 27.34 -35.06 50.82
C GLN A 32 26.98 -35.37 49.36
N PRO A 33 26.58 -36.61 49.05
CA PRO A 33 26.35 -37.07 47.68
C PRO A 33 25.06 -36.47 47.10
N SER A 34 25.17 -35.98 45.86
CA SER A 34 24.08 -35.42 45.06
C SER A 34 23.04 -36.50 44.73
N GLN A 35 21.80 -36.31 45.18
CA GLN A 35 20.65 -37.04 44.63
C GLN A 35 20.35 -36.53 43.21
N PRO A 36 19.98 -37.43 42.27
CA PRO A 36 19.57 -37.01 40.93
C PRO A 36 18.25 -36.24 41.01
N GLN A 37 18.28 -34.96 40.65
CA GLN A 37 17.07 -34.17 40.47
C GLN A 37 16.25 -34.80 39.35
N SER A 38 15.00 -35.13 39.66
CA SER A 38 14.01 -35.58 38.69
C SER A 38 13.82 -34.50 37.61
N PRO A 39 13.62 -34.88 36.33
CA PRO A 39 13.40 -33.91 35.27
C PRO A 39 12.16 -33.06 35.60
N PRO A 40 12.11 -31.78 35.20
CA PRO A 40 10.93 -30.96 35.41
C PRO A 40 9.72 -31.65 34.80
N ALA A 41 8.63 -31.73 35.57
CA ALA A 41 7.36 -32.20 35.08
C ALA A 41 6.99 -31.40 33.82
N GLU A 42 6.71 -32.11 32.73
CA GLU A 42 6.18 -31.53 31.50
C GLU A 42 4.99 -30.64 31.84
N GLU A 43 5.19 -29.32 31.71
CA GLU A 43 4.09 -28.40 31.48
C GLU A 43 3.29 -28.98 30.31
N LYS A 44 2.00 -29.22 30.55
CA LYS A 44 1.05 -29.58 29.50
C LYS A 44 1.12 -28.47 28.44
N LYS A 45 1.84 -28.73 27.35
CA LYS A 45 1.74 -27.97 26.11
C LYS A 45 0.25 -27.87 25.79
N GLU A 46 -0.26 -26.64 25.67
CA GLU A 46 -1.48 -26.40 24.90
C GLU A 46 -1.34 -27.18 23.57
N PRO A 47 -2.41 -27.82 23.06
CA PRO A 47 -2.33 -28.66 21.87
C PRO A 47 -1.62 -27.86 20.77
N GLY A 48 -0.36 -28.20 20.53
CA GLY A 48 0.52 -27.38 19.71
C GLY A 48 -0.13 -27.21 18.35
N GLU A 49 -0.35 -25.96 17.94
CA GLU A 49 -0.94 -25.64 16.64
C GLU A 49 -0.29 -26.53 15.57
N GLU A 50 -1.07 -27.43 14.97
CA GLU A 50 -0.52 -28.48 14.13
C GLU A 50 0.03 -27.85 12.84
N GLY A 51 1.35 -27.92 12.64
CA GLY A 51 2.00 -27.38 11.45
C GLY A 51 1.47 -27.98 10.14
N ILE A 52 1.55 -27.21 9.06
CA ILE A 52 1.04 -27.56 7.73
C ILE A 52 2.09 -28.41 6.98
N PRO A 53 1.77 -29.64 6.54
CA PRO A 53 2.72 -30.49 5.85
C PRO A 53 3.13 -29.91 4.48
N VAL A 54 4.36 -30.17 4.07
CA VAL A 54 4.89 -29.80 2.76
C VAL A 54 4.96 -31.04 1.88
N ALA A 55 4.14 -31.08 0.83
CA ALA A 55 4.03 -32.20 -0.10
C ALA A 55 4.76 -31.97 -1.44
N ASN A 56 5.17 -30.74 -1.74
CA ASN A 56 5.83 -30.45 -3.01
C ASN A 56 7.31 -30.87 -2.99
N GLN A 57 7.67 -31.75 -3.93
CA GLN A 57 9.02 -32.32 -4.01
C GLN A 57 10.10 -31.28 -4.25
N LEU A 58 9.84 -30.27 -5.10
CA LEU A 58 10.81 -29.19 -5.35
C LEU A 58 11.11 -28.40 -4.07
N VAL A 59 10.10 -28.10 -3.24
CA VAL A 59 10.32 -27.45 -1.93
C VAL A 59 11.15 -28.36 -1.02
N ILE A 60 10.83 -29.66 -0.97
CA ILE A 60 11.58 -30.62 -0.15
C ILE A 60 13.05 -30.67 -0.59
N ASP A 61 13.31 -30.87 -1.88
CA ASP A 61 14.66 -31.01 -2.44
C ASP A 61 15.51 -29.76 -2.22
N ARG A 62 14.90 -28.58 -2.31
CA ARG A 62 15.61 -27.29 -2.19
C ARG A 62 15.73 -26.79 -0.74
N CYS A 63 14.84 -27.19 0.16
CA CYS A 63 14.78 -26.63 1.52
C CYS A 63 15.18 -27.62 2.62
N ALA A 64 15.06 -28.94 2.41
CA ALA A 64 15.21 -29.93 3.48
C ALA A 64 16.65 -30.11 3.99
N SER A 65 17.66 -29.61 3.28
CA SER A 65 19.04 -29.59 3.74
C SER A 65 19.23 -28.77 5.03
N CYS A 66 18.43 -27.71 5.21
CA CYS A 66 18.43 -26.86 6.40
C CYS A 66 17.15 -27.00 7.23
N HIS A 67 16.00 -27.21 6.58
CA HIS A 67 14.72 -27.34 7.25
C HIS A 67 14.40 -28.81 7.49
N LYS A 68 14.56 -29.29 8.73
CA LYS A 68 14.35 -30.71 9.05
C LYS A 68 12.90 -31.11 8.77
N ARG A 69 12.74 -32.23 8.06
CA ARG A 69 11.44 -32.85 7.78
C ARG A 69 11.11 -33.87 8.85
N ASP A 70 9.91 -33.81 9.40
CA ASP A 70 9.40 -34.82 10.33
C ASP A 70 8.56 -35.91 9.64
N ASP A 71 8.13 -36.92 10.40
CA ASP A 71 7.37 -38.07 9.90
C ASP A 71 5.97 -37.69 9.38
N LYS A 72 5.44 -36.53 9.80
CA LYS A 72 4.18 -35.98 9.29
C LYS A 72 4.38 -35.13 8.03
N GLY A 73 5.60 -35.05 7.51
CA GLY A 73 5.95 -34.28 6.32
C GLY A 73 6.03 -32.77 6.56
N ARG A 74 6.16 -32.33 7.81
CA ARG A 74 6.33 -30.92 8.16
C ARG A 74 7.80 -30.57 8.13
N LEU A 75 8.12 -29.39 7.59
CA LEU A 75 9.46 -28.82 7.58
C LEU A 75 9.56 -27.77 8.70
N THR A 76 10.62 -27.82 9.52
CA THR A 76 10.88 -26.81 10.55
C THR A 76 10.79 -25.40 9.96
N ARG A 77 10.19 -24.45 10.68
CA ARG A 77 9.87 -23.09 10.22
C ARG A 77 8.78 -23.04 9.15
N ILE A 78 9.02 -23.60 7.96
CA ILE A 78 8.13 -23.47 6.78
C ILE A 78 6.70 -23.93 7.08
N SER A 79 6.55 -25.04 7.81
CA SER A 79 5.24 -25.58 8.17
C SER A 79 4.47 -24.79 9.23
N TYR A 80 5.10 -23.80 9.85
CA TYR A 80 4.57 -23.11 11.03
C TYR A 80 4.31 -21.62 10.78
N GLU A 81 4.35 -21.20 9.51
CA GLU A 81 3.97 -19.86 9.07
C GLU A 81 3.15 -19.88 7.78
N ARG A 82 2.30 -18.87 7.61
CA ARG A 82 1.57 -18.56 6.39
C ARG A 82 1.74 -17.10 6.03
N ARG A 83 1.79 -16.79 4.74
CA ARG A 83 2.09 -15.43 4.23
C ARG A 83 1.40 -15.18 2.89
N THR A 84 1.37 -13.91 2.48
CA THR A 84 1.07 -13.51 1.09
C THR A 84 2.14 -14.00 0.11
N PRO A 85 1.87 -14.00 -1.21
CA PRO A 85 2.88 -14.34 -2.22
C PRO A 85 4.16 -13.52 -2.11
N GLU A 86 4.04 -12.21 -1.89
CA GLU A 86 5.17 -11.31 -1.69
C GLU A 86 5.93 -11.65 -0.40
N GLY A 87 5.22 -12.03 0.67
CA GLY A 87 5.84 -12.47 1.92
C GLY A 87 6.66 -13.76 1.75
N TRP A 88 6.17 -14.72 0.97
CA TRP A 88 6.93 -15.92 0.61
C TRP A 88 8.12 -15.60 -0.29
N GLN A 89 7.92 -14.76 -1.30
CA GLN A 89 9.00 -14.30 -2.18
C GLN A 89 10.14 -13.64 -1.38
N GLN A 90 9.81 -12.76 -0.42
CA GLN A 90 10.79 -12.15 0.48
C GLN A 90 11.53 -13.19 1.33
N ALA A 91 10.82 -14.17 1.88
CA ALA A 91 11.42 -15.25 2.66
C ALA A 91 12.43 -16.05 1.82
N ILE A 92 12.05 -16.46 0.61
CA ILE A 92 12.92 -17.21 -0.31
C ILE A 92 14.12 -16.36 -0.74
N LYS A 93 13.92 -15.08 -1.12
CA LYS A 93 15.03 -14.19 -1.48
C LYS A 93 16.01 -13.97 -0.34
N ARG A 94 15.53 -13.91 0.91
CA ARG A 94 16.40 -13.85 2.08
C ARG A 94 17.27 -15.10 2.19
N MET A 95 16.72 -16.29 1.94
CA MET A 95 17.50 -17.53 1.93
C MET A 95 18.55 -17.55 0.82
N VAL A 96 18.21 -17.05 -0.37
CA VAL A 96 19.18 -16.92 -1.48
C VAL A 96 20.31 -15.96 -1.11
N ARG A 97 19.97 -14.77 -0.60
CA ARG A 97 20.94 -13.69 -0.37
C ARG A 97 21.78 -13.86 0.88
N LEU A 98 21.21 -14.39 1.96
CA LEU A 98 21.86 -14.44 3.28
C LEU A 98 22.28 -15.84 3.69
N ASN A 99 21.68 -16.89 3.11
CA ASN A 99 21.89 -18.27 3.53
C ASN A 99 22.39 -19.19 2.39
N GLY A 100 22.72 -18.62 1.23
CA GLY A 100 23.36 -19.35 0.12
C GLY A 100 22.46 -20.35 -0.62
N LEU A 101 21.13 -20.24 -0.47
CA LEU A 101 20.20 -21.08 -1.22
C LEU A 101 20.35 -20.80 -2.73
N ASN A 102 20.61 -21.84 -3.52
CA ASN A 102 20.69 -21.75 -4.96
C ASN A 102 19.39 -22.21 -5.62
N LEU A 103 18.78 -21.35 -6.43
CA LEU A 103 17.53 -21.60 -7.16
C LEU A 103 17.62 -20.95 -8.53
N THR A 104 17.08 -21.63 -9.55
CA THR A 104 16.75 -20.96 -10.80
C THR A 104 15.53 -20.05 -10.62
N PRO A 105 15.33 -19.04 -11.49
CA PRO A 105 14.14 -18.19 -11.44
C PRO A 105 12.81 -18.98 -11.57
N ASP A 106 12.79 -20.05 -12.38
CA ASP A 106 11.60 -20.91 -12.54
C ASP A 106 11.30 -21.69 -11.27
N GLU A 107 12.30 -22.30 -10.64
CA GLU A 107 12.11 -23.00 -9.37
C GLU A 107 11.62 -22.06 -8.28
N ALA A 108 12.19 -20.85 -8.19
CA ALA A 108 11.74 -19.85 -7.23
C ALA A 108 10.26 -19.48 -7.44
N ARG A 109 9.81 -19.31 -8.70
CA ARG A 109 8.40 -19.06 -9.02
C ARG A 109 7.50 -20.23 -8.59
N GLN A 110 7.90 -21.47 -8.91
CA GLN A 110 7.14 -22.66 -8.54
C GLN A 110 7.04 -22.86 -7.02
N ILE A 111 8.14 -22.62 -6.28
CA ILE A 111 8.16 -22.68 -4.81
C ILE A 111 7.25 -21.61 -4.22
N VAL A 112 7.35 -20.36 -4.68
CA VAL A 112 6.48 -19.27 -4.21
C VAL A 112 5.02 -19.59 -4.50
N LYS A 113 4.72 -20.10 -5.69
CA LYS A 113 3.37 -20.52 -6.08
C LYS A 113 2.82 -21.60 -5.16
N TYR A 114 3.58 -22.66 -4.92
CA TYR A 114 3.18 -23.74 -4.01
C TYR A 114 2.95 -23.22 -2.59
N LEU A 115 3.91 -22.48 -2.02
CA LEU A 115 3.82 -21.97 -0.65
C LEU A 115 2.67 -20.97 -0.50
N SER A 116 2.42 -20.14 -1.50
CA SER A 116 1.26 -19.23 -1.49
C SER A 116 -0.07 -19.99 -1.53
N ASN A 117 -0.16 -21.05 -2.33
CA ASN A 117 -1.39 -21.83 -2.44
C ASN A 117 -1.65 -22.70 -1.18
N ASN A 118 -0.60 -23.20 -0.50
CA ASN A 118 -0.75 -24.19 0.58
C ASN A 118 -0.46 -23.63 1.98
N HIS A 119 0.33 -22.57 2.05
CA HIS A 119 0.69 -21.82 3.26
C HIS A 119 0.34 -20.34 3.06
N GLY A 120 -0.79 -20.09 2.40
CA GLY A 120 -1.31 -18.75 2.08
C GLY A 120 -2.19 -18.17 3.17
N LEU A 121 -2.79 -17.04 2.85
CA LEU A 121 -3.83 -16.42 3.68
C LEU A 121 -5.20 -16.67 3.05
N ALA A 122 -6.24 -16.70 3.88
CA ALA A 122 -7.60 -16.54 3.40
C ALA A 122 -7.80 -15.09 2.89
N PRO A 123 -8.80 -14.85 2.01
CA PRO A 123 -9.16 -13.52 1.57
C PRO A 123 -9.33 -12.51 2.73
N GLU A 124 -10.08 -12.90 3.76
CA GLU A 124 -10.40 -12.08 4.93
C GLU A 124 -9.15 -11.74 5.76
N GLU A 125 -8.16 -12.63 5.77
CA GLU A 125 -6.89 -12.43 6.46
C GLU A 125 -5.95 -11.49 5.69
N ALA A 126 -5.96 -11.54 4.35
CA ALA A 126 -5.08 -10.76 3.50
C ALA A 126 -5.61 -9.34 3.21
N LYS A 127 -6.93 -9.17 3.16
CA LYS A 127 -7.57 -7.92 2.77
C LYS A 127 -7.10 -6.70 3.57
N PRO A 128 -6.96 -6.74 4.92
CA PRO A 128 -6.49 -5.60 5.69
C PRO A 128 -5.07 -5.14 5.35
N ALA A 129 -4.24 -6.04 4.80
CA ALA A 129 -2.84 -5.77 4.45
C ALA A 129 -2.63 -5.52 2.95
N PHE A 130 -3.69 -5.58 2.13
CA PHE A 130 -3.55 -5.68 0.67
C PHE A 130 -2.98 -4.40 0.04
N TYR A 131 -3.12 -3.26 0.72
CA TYR A 131 -2.52 -1.98 0.31
C TYR A 131 -0.99 -2.06 0.14
N GLU A 132 -0.31 -2.95 0.87
CA GLU A 132 1.13 -3.21 0.74
C GLU A 132 1.49 -3.78 -0.63
N VAL A 133 0.64 -4.69 -1.11
CA VAL A 133 0.80 -5.35 -2.40
C VAL A 133 0.46 -4.38 -3.53
N GLU A 134 -0.57 -3.55 -3.32
CA GLU A 134 -0.97 -2.46 -4.22
C GLU A 134 0.04 -1.30 -4.24
N ARG A 135 1.05 -1.33 -3.36
CA ARG A 135 2.06 -0.27 -3.19
C ARG A 135 1.43 1.08 -2.88
N ARG A 136 0.37 1.10 -2.08
CA ARG A 136 -0.25 2.34 -1.60
C ARG A 136 0.49 2.86 -0.38
N VAL A 137 0.70 4.16 -0.35
CA VAL A 137 1.08 4.88 0.85
C VAL A 137 -0.20 5.29 1.56
N ILE A 138 -0.40 4.80 2.78
CA ILE A 138 -1.60 5.08 3.59
C ILE A 138 -1.18 5.48 5.00
N ASP A 139 -2.09 6.16 5.70
CA ASP A 139 -1.98 6.36 7.14
C ASP A 139 -2.42 5.10 7.89
N GLU A 140 -1.44 4.36 8.43
CA GLU A 140 -1.70 3.10 9.13
C GLU A 140 -2.31 3.32 10.53
N LYS A 141 -3.48 2.72 10.75
CA LYS A 141 -4.11 2.64 12.08
C LYS A 141 -3.53 1.45 12.84
N VAL A 142 -2.48 1.70 13.64
CA VAL A 142 -1.84 0.67 14.46
C VAL A 142 -2.67 0.40 15.72
N PRO A 143 -3.12 -0.84 15.98
CA PRO A 143 -4.05 -1.17 17.04
C PRO A 143 -3.43 -1.26 18.46
N ASP A 144 -2.10 -1.32 18.55
CA ASP A 144 -1.36 -1.43 19.82
C ASP A 144 -0.08 -0.58 19.77
N GLU A 145 0.18 0.17 20.84
CA GLU A 145 1.34 1.08 20.91
C GLU A 145 2.67 0.34 21.09
N ASN A 146 2.70 -0.84 21.73
CA ASN A 146 3.92 -1.64 21.75
C ASN A 146 4.23 -2.16 20.34
N LEU A 147 3.19 -2.55 19.58
CA LEU A 147 3.33 -2.95 18.19
C LEU A 147 3.85 -1.78 17.33
N ARG A 148 3.30 -0.57 17.50
CA ARG A 148 3.77 0.64 16.80
C ARG A 148 5.27 0.84 17.03
N ASN A 149 5.67 0.87 18.29
CA ASN A 149 7.04 1.22 18.68
C ASN A 149 8.06 0.11 18.41
N ALA A 150 7.67 -1.17 18.51
CA ALA A 150 8.59 -2.28 18.29
C ALA A 150 8.64 -2.74 16.82
N CYS A 151 7.53 -2.68 16.07
CA CYS A 151 7.44 -3.32 14.75
C CYS A 151 7.23 -2.36 13.57
N VAL A 152 6.68 -1.16 13.80
CA VAL A 152 6.24 -0.27 12.69
C VAL A 152 7.19 0.92 12.47
N ILE A 153 8.21 1.09 13.30
CA ILE A 153 9.21 2.17 13.16
C ILE A 153 10.13 2.02 11.94
N CYS A 154 10.25 0.82 11.38
CA CYS A 154 11.16 0.53 10.26
C CYS A 154 10.43 0.16 8.96
N HIS A 155 9.29 -0.51 9.06
CA HIS A 155 8.49 -0.93 7.92
C HIS A 155 7.01 -0.93 8.31
N SER A 156 6.15 -0.95 7.31
CA SER A 156 4.70 -0.96 7.45
C SER A 156 4.17 -2.05 8.39
N LEU A 157 3.06 -1.73 9.06
CA LEU A 157 2.21 -2.68 9.76
C LEU A 157 1.71 -3.77 8.81
N GLY A 158 1.42 -3.42 7.55
CA GLY A 158 0.92 -4.34 6.53
C GLY A 158 1.83 -5.54 6.34
N ARG A 159 3.16 -5.37 6.43
CA ARG A 159 4.13 -6.47 6.39
C ARG A 159 4.01 -7.43 7.57
N VAL A 160 3.60 -6.93 8.74
CA VAL A 160 3.39 -7.75 9.95
C VAL A 160 2.09 -8.53 9.83
N ILE A 161 0.98 -7.84 9.52
CA ILE A 161 -0.37 -8.42 9.54
C ILE A 161 -0.69 -9.29 8.31
N SER A 162 0.16 -9.25 7.28
CA SER A 162 0.14 -10.16 6.11
C SER A 162 0.76 -11.53 6.39
N GLN A 163 0.84 -11.92 7.66
CA GLN A 163 1.42 -13.19 8.10
C GLN A 163 0.58 -13.82 9.22
N ARG A 164 0.66 -15.14 9.33
CA ARG A 164 0.04 -15.95 10.39
C ARG A 164 1.07 -16.97 10.84
N ARG A 165 1.29 -17.09 12.15
CA ARG A 165 2.39 -17.91 12.69
C ARG A 165 1.99 -18.52 14.02
N THR A 166 2.65 -19.61 14.39
CA THR A 166 2.62 -20.08 15.77
C THR A 166 3.31 -19.06 16.68
N ARG A 167 3.04 -19.15 17.98
CA ARG A 167 3.74 -18.32 18.99
C ARG A 167 5.27 -18.43 18.86
N GLU A 168 5.78 -19.67 18.80
CA GLU A 168 7.22 -19.92 18.68
C GLU A 168 7.81 -19.27 17.41
N GLU A 169 7.07 -19.28 16.30
CA GLU A 169 7.51 -18.64 15.06
C GLU A 169 7.49 -17.11 15.12
N TRP A 170 6.65 -16.51 15.97
CA TRP A 170 6.72 -15.08 16.29
C TRP A 170 7.95 -14.77 17.16
N GLU A 171 8.26 -15.59 18.17
CA GLU A 171 9.46 -15.45 19.00
C GLU A 171 10.75 -15.61 18.19
N LEU A 172 10.79 -16.59 17.29
CA LEU A 172 11.93 -16.78 16.40
C LEU A 172 12.05 -15.64 15.37
N LEU A 173 10.93 -15.01 14.97
CA LEU A 173 10.98 -13.83 14.11
C LEU A 173 11.62 -12.65 14.85
N THR A 174 11.25 -12.40 16.11
CA THR A 174 11.86 -11.30 16.89
C THR A 174 13.34 -11.56 17.14
N ASN A 175 13.72 -12.79 17.47
CA ASN A 175 15.13 -13.19 17.57
C ASN A 175 15.90 -13.00 16.25
N MET A 176 15.29 -13.29 15.11
CA MET A 176 15.90 -13.02 13.79
C MET A 176 16.15 -11.52 13.59
N HIS A 177 15.20 -10.65 13.97
CA HIS A 177 15.37 -9.19 13.87
C HIS A 177 16.49 -8.69 14.78
N ALA A 178 16.55 -9.14 16.04
CA ALA A 178 17.62 -8.78 16.96
C ALA A 178 18.99 -9.31 16.48
N GLY A 179 19.04 -10.52 15.91
CA GLY A 179 20.26 -11.12 15.38
C GLY A 179 20.80 -10.42 14.13
N TYR A 180 19.92 -10.02 13.21
CA TYR A 180 20.33 -9.30 11.98
C TYR A 180 20.52 -7.81 12.19
N PHE A 181 19.74 -7.21 13.10
CA PHE A 181 19.75 -5.77 13.37
C PHE A 181 19.82 -5.53 14.88
N PRO A 182 20.97 -5.74 15.54
CA PRO A 182 21.08 -5.60 17.01
C PRO A 182 20.64 -4.24 17.57
N VAL A 183 20.61 -3.20 16.73
CA VAL A 183 20.13 -1.86 17.08
C VAL A 183 18.65 -1.84 17.51
N VAL A 184 17.82 -2.80 17.09
CA VAL A 184 16.39 -2.86 17.44
C VAL A 184 16.17 -3.01 18.95
N ASP A 185 17.12 -3.62 19.67
CA ASP A 185 17.08 -3.72 21.13
C ASP A 185 17.05 -2.35 21.81
N PHE A 186 17.72 -1.36 21.22
CA PHE A 186 17.78 0.01 21.74
C PHE A 186 16.66 0.91 21.21
N GLN A 187 16.07 0.57 20.07
CA GLN A 187 15.05 1.39 19.41
C GLN A 187 13.63 1.11 19.89
N GLY A 188 13.31 -0.16 20.18
CA GLY A 188 11.93 -0.51 20.54
C GLY A 188 11.71 -1.88 21.18
N PHE A 189 12.68 -2.79 21.13
CA PHE A 189 12.47 -4.14 21.67
C PHE A 189 12.61 -4.21 23.19
N ARG A 190 13.61 -3.52 23.77
CA ARG A 190 13.85 -3.54 25.21
C ARG A 190 13.43 -2.25 25.87
N ARG A 191 13.10 -2.34 27.16
CA ARG A 191 12.93 -1.17 28.01
C ARG A 191 14.33 -0.61 28.31
N PRO A 192 14.53 0.73 28.25
CA PRO A 192 15.78 1.29 28.71
C PRO A 192 15.97 0.95 30.20
N PRO A 193 17.20 0.67 30.64
CA PRO A 193 17.46 0.43 32.06
C PRO A 193 17.04 1.65 32.87
N ARG A 194 16.40 1.41 34.03
CA ARG A 194 16.01 2.50 34.93
C ARG A 194 17.28 3.23 35.41
N PRO A 195 17.32 4.57 35.42
CA PRO A 195 18.43 5.30 36.00
C PRO A 195 18.66 4.88 37.47
N PRO A 196 19.91 4.79 37.93
CA PRO A 196 20.21 4.48 39.32
C PRO A 196 19.49 5.44 40.28
N GLY A 197 18.82 4.91 41.30
CA GLY A 197 18.17 5.70 42.36
C GLY A 197 16.71 6.11 42.10
N GLN A 198 16.13 5.84 40.93
CA GLN A 198 14.67 6.02 40.74
C GLN A 198 13.91 4.83 41.35
N GLN A 199 13.09 5.12 42.36
CA GLN A 199 12.11 4.15 42.86
C GLN A 199 11.00 3.94 41.82
N PRO A 200 10.43 2.73 41.70
CA PRO A 200 9.24 2.53 40.89
C PRO A 200 8.15 3.49 41.36
N PRO A 201 7.37 4.12 40.46
CA PRO A 201 6.20 4.88 40.87
C PRO A 201 5.27 3.96 41.69
N PRO A 202 4.50 4.49 42.67
CA PRO A 202 3.48 3.70 43.35
C PRO A 202 2.40 3.32 42.32
N VAL A 203 2.38 2.07 41.87
CA VAL A 203 1.42 1.59 40.88
C VAL A 203 0.28 0.83 41.59
N PRO A 204 -1.00 1.13 41.33
CA PRO A 204 -2.14 0.42 41.92
C PRO A 204 -2.31 -1.03 41.43
N GLN A 205 -1.56 -1.46 40.41
CA GLN A 205 -1.50 -2.83 39.89
C GLN A 205 -0.02 -3.21 39.69
N PRO A 206 0.35 -4.50 39.76
CA PRO A 206 1.71 -4.92 39.45
C PRO A 206 2.10 -4.44 38.05
N GLU A 207 3.17 -3.64 37.96
CA GLU A 207 3.71 -3.13 36.70
C GLU A 207 4.10 -4.32 35.80
N ASP A 208 3.59 -4.38 34.56
CA ASP A 208 4.05 -5.37 33.58
C ASP A 208 5.53 -5.06 33.25
N THR A 209 6.45 -5.85 33.80
CA THR A 209 7.90 -5.62 33.71
C THR A 209 8.52 -6.17 32.42
N ARG A 210 7.74 -6.89 31.62
CA ARG A 210 8.20 -7.50 30.36
C ARG A 210 8.72 -6.46 29.38
N HIS A 211 9.63 -6.90 28.51
CA HIS A 211 10.10 -6.08 27.41
C HIS A 211 8.99 -5.84 26.37
N PRO A 212 8.95 -4.68 25.68
CA PRO A 212 7.96 -4.40 24.65
C PRO A 212 7.81 -5.52 23.63
N VAL A 213 8.92 -6.13 23.21
CA VAL A 213 8.92 -7.24 22.24
C VAL A 213 8.18 -8.48 22.75
N GLU A 214 8.23 -8.78 24.05
CA GLU A 214 7.55 -9.93 24.65
C GLU A 214 6.03 -9.72 24.68
N ARG A 215 5.59 -8.48 24.97
CA ARG A 215 4.17 -8.08 24.91
C ARG A 215 3.65 -8.14 23.48
N VAL A 216 4.46 -7.71 22.51
CA VAL A 216 4.12 -7.81 21.10
C VAL A 216 4.02 -9.25 20.63
N VAL A 217 4.92 -10.15 21.04
CA VAL A 217 4.79 -11.58 20.70
C VAL A 217 3.47 -12.15 21.21
N GLU A 218 3.08 -11.84 22.45
CA GLU A 218 1.78 -12.27 23.00
C GLU A 218 0.62 -11.74 22.15
N TYR A 219 0.65 -10.44 21.80
CA TYR A 219 -0.36 -9.83 20.94
C TYR A 219 -0.41 -10.51 19.55
N LEU A 220 0.74 -10.74 18.91
CA LEU A 220 0.81 -11.31 17.57
C LEU A 220 0.37 -12.78 17.55
N ALA A 221 0.77 -13.58 18.56
CA ALA A 221 0.33 -14.96 18.68
C ALA A 221 -1.18 -15.06 18.87
N LYS A 222 -1.78 -14.14 19.65
CA LYS A 222 -3.22 -14.10 19.88
C LYS A 222 -4.01 -13.66 18.65
N ASN A 223 -3.57 -12.60 17.97
CA ASN A 223 -4.35 -11.95 16.91
C ASN A 223 -4.03 -12.46 15.50
N TYR A 224 -2.85 -13.06 15.31
CA TYR A 224 -2.40 -13.59 14.02
C TYR A 224 -1.86 -15.04 14.15
N PRO A 225 -2.64 -15.97 14.74
CA PRO A 225 -2.22 -17.37 14.97
C PRO A 225 -2.09 -18.13 13.65
N LEU A 226 -1.35 -19.24 13.64
CA LEU A 226 -1.17 -20.06 12.44
C LEU A 226 -2.51 -20.61 11.93
N THR A 227 -3.33 -21.10 12.85
CA THR A 227 -4.61 -21.75 12.53
C THR A 227 -5.75 -20.78 12.80
N THR A 228 -6.57 -20.55 11.79
CA THR A 228 -7.73 -19.64 11.85
C THR A 228 -8.95 -20.30 11.20
N PRO A 229 -10.17 -19.98 11.66
CA PRO A 229 -11.40 -20.48 11.02
C PRO A 229 -11.51 -20.01 9.56
N GLU A 230 -11.06 -18.79 9.24
CA GLU A 230 -11.04 -18.24 7.89
C GLU A 230 -10.19 -19.09 6.96
N TRP A 231 -8.96 -19.45 7.35
CA TRP A 231 -8.10 -20.31 6.55
C TRP A 231 -8.66 -21.73 6.43
N GLY A 232 -9.20 -22.30 7.50
CA GLY A 232 -9.85 -23.61 7.48
C GLY A 232 -11.00 -23.66 6.46
N ALA A 233 -11.89 -22.66 6.50
CA ALA A 233 -13.02 -22.53 5.59
C ALA A 233 -12.57 -22.25 4.14
N TRP A 234 -11.57 -21.40 3.95
CA TRP A 234 -11.04 -21.06 2.62
C TRP A 234 -10.36 -22.25 1.97
N ARG A 235 -9.41 -22.89 2.64
CA ARG A 235 -8.64 -24.02 2.11
C ARG A 235 -9.55 -25.18 1.70
N ALA A 236 -10.60 -25.46 2.47
CA ALA A 236 -11.57 -26.51 2.15
C ALA A 236 -12.40 -26.22 0.88
N ASN A 237 -12.49 -24.96 0.47
CA ASN A 237 -13.31 -24.51 -0.66
C ASN A 237 -12.50 -23.91 -1.81
N MET A 238 -11.18 -23.83 -1.70
CA MET A 238 -10.30 -23.25 -2.71
C MET A 238 -10.41 -24.09 -4.00
N ARG A 239 -10.56 -23.41 -5.14
CA ARG A 239 -10.76 -24.01 -6.46
C ARG A 239 -9.90 -23.26 -7.48
N THR A 240 -9.52 -23.94 -8.55
CA THR A 240 -8.88 -23.33 -9.73
C THR A 240 -9.76 -22.18 -10.24
N PRO A 241 -9.26 -20.93 -10.30
CA PRO A 241 -10.01 -19.76 -10.74
C PRO A 241 -10.50 -19.90 -12.19
N LYS A 242 -11.79 -19.69 -12.42
CA LYS A 242 -12.38 -19.71 -13.77
C LYS A 242 -12.63 -18.29 -14.27
N LEU A 243 -11.55 -17.60 -14.64
CA LEU A 243 -11.60 -16.16 -14.91
C LEU A 243 -11.84 -15.77 -16.37
N GLN A 244 -11.85 -16.75 -17.28
CA GLN A 244 -12.05 -16.53 -18.72
C GLN A 244 -13.32 -15.71 -18.99
N GLY A 245 -13.22 -14.72 -19.87
CA GLY A 245 -14.35 -13.95 -20.35
C GLY A 245 -14.07 -12.45 -20.43
N ARG A 246 -15.16 -11.69 -20.61
CA ARG A 246 -15.13 -10.23 -20.71
C ARG A 246 -15.40 -9.61 -19.35
N TRP A 247 -14.61 -8.61 -19.00
CA TRP A 247 -14.69 -7.88 -17.74
C TRP A 247 -14.76 -6.39 -18.03
N LEU A 248 -15.83 -5.75 -17.60
CA LEU A 248 -15.94 -4.30 -17.69
C LEU A 248 -15.00 -3.65 -16.68
N LEU A 249 -14.25 -2.66 -17.14
CA LEU A 249 -13.27 -1.92 -16.37
C LEU A 249 -13.84 -0.55 -16.02
N SER A 250 -13.82 -0.22 -14.73
CA SER A 250 -13.86 1.15 -14.22
C SER A 250 -12.55 1.43 -13.52
N GLY A 251 -11.96 2.60 -13.75
CA GLY A 251 -10.74 2.98 -13.06
C GLY A 251 -10.58 4.48 -12.88
N TYR A 252 -9.54 4.84 -12.14
CA TYR A 252 -9.18 6.22 -11.87
C TYR A 252 -7.66 6.36 -11.81
N GLN A 253 -7.11 7.28 -12.60
CA GLN A 253 -5.70 7.64 -12.56
C GLN A 253 -5.55 9.06 -12.02
N ALA A 254 -4.81 9.23 -10.93
CA ALA A 254 -4.49 10.56 -10.43
C ALA A 254 -3.85 11.42 -11.54
N GLY A 255 -4.28 12.67 -11.66
CA GLY A 255 -3.86 13.64 -12.67
C GLY A 255 -4.59 13.54 -14.00
N ARG A 256 -5.31 12.43 -14.26
CA ARG A 256 -5.97 12.16 -15.55
C ARG A 256 -7.46 11.79 -15.43
N GLY A 257 -7.89 11.37 -14.24
CA GLY A 257 -9.28 11.14 -13.90
C GLY A 257 -9.80 9.75 -14.25
N ARG A 258 -11.13 9.69 -14.48
CA ARG A 258 -11.88 8.43 -14.68
C ARG A 258 -11.51 7.73 -15.98
N ILE A 259 -11.61 6.41 -15.93
CA ILE A 259 -11.37 5.49 -17.04
C ILE A 259 -12.52 4.50 -17.10
N TYR A 260 -13.03 4.24 -18.30
CA TYR A 260 -13.91 3.09 -18.56
C TYR A 260 -13.34 2.23 -19.68
N GLY A 261 -13.63 0.93 -19.64
CA GLY A 261 -13.10 0.02 -20.64
C GLY A 261 -13.54 -1.42 -20.46
N GLU A 262 -12.77 -2.31 -21.07
CA GLU A 262 -12.94 -3.74 -21.02
C GLU A 262 -11.59 -4.44 -20.94
N MET A 263 -11.57 -5.54 -20.18
CA MET A 263 -10.49 -6.50 -20.11
C MET A 263 -11.02 -7.87 -20.53
N ILE A 264 -10.41 -8.47 -21.54
CA ILE A 264 -10.64 -9.85 -21.95
C ILE A 264 -9.58 -10.70 -21.27
N ILE A 265 -10.02 -11.74 -20.57
CA ILE A 265 -9.16 -12.69 -19.85
C ILE A 265 -9.29 -14.06 -20.51
N GLU A 266 -8.16 -14.69 -20.82
CA GLU A 266 -8.07 -16.05 -21.38
C GLU A 266 -7.10 -16.89 -20.53
N PRO A 267 -7.39 -18.19 -20.29
CA PRO A 267 -6.46 -19.07 -19.61
C PRO A 267 -5.23 -19.32 -20.47
N SER A 268 -4.06 -19.49 -19.84
CA SER A 268 -2.86 -19.97 -20.51
C SER A 268 -2.80 -21.51 -20.47
N GLU A 269 -1.72 -22.09 -20.99
CA GLU A 269 -1.44 -23.53 -20.87
C GLU A 269 -1.03 -23.95 -19.43
N VAL A 270 -0.72 -22.99 -18.57
CA VAL A 270 -0.29 -23.20 -17.18
C VAL A 270 -1.47 -22.91 -16.25
N GLU A 271 -1.73 -23.81 -15.29
CA GLU A 271 -2.81 -23.61 -14.30
C GLU A 271 -2.63 -22.30 -13.52
N ASP A 272 -3.76 -21.61 -13.28
CA ASP A 272 -3.83 -20.31 -12.60
C ASP A 272 -3.15 -19.14 -13.33
N GLU A 273 -2.64 -19.35 -14.54
CA GLU A 273 -2.09 -18.31 -15.40
C GLU A 273 -3.05 -17.89 -16.51
N PHE A 274 -3.00 -16.60 -16.86
CA PHE A 274 -3.93 -15.98 -17.80
C PHE A 274 -3.19 -15.00 -18.72
N THR A 275 -3.72 -14.81 -19.92
CA THR A 275 -3.37 -13.69 -20.80
C THR A 275 -4.50 -12.66 -20.79
N THR A 276 -4.16 -11.41 -21.08
CA THR A 276 -5.10 -10.29 -20.99
C THR A 276 -4.99 -9.37 -22.19
N GLN A 277 -6.15 -8.92 -22.68
CA GLN A 277 -6.27 -7.87 -23.69
C GLN A 277 -7.18 -6.79 -23.13
N ILE A 278 -6.67 -5.57 -23.01
CA ILE A 278 -7.34 -4.47 -22.33
C ILE A 278 -7.56 -3.34 -23.32
N ARG A 279 -8.75 -2.76 -23.32
CA ARG A 279 -9.09 -1.51 -24.00
C ARG A 279 -9.71 -0.57 -23.01
N MET A 280 -9.26 0.67 -22.98
CA MET A 280 -9.78 1.66 -22.03
C MET A 280 -9.78 3.06 -22.65
N SER A 281 -10.62 3.93 -22.10
CA SER A 281 -10.71 5.33 -22.49
C SER A 281 -10.70 6.22 -21.26
N TYR A 282 -9.87 7.25 -21.30
CA TYR A 282 -9.85 8.31 -20.31
C TYR A 282 -10.98 9.28 -20.61
N ILE A 283 -11.79 9.54 -19.59
CA ILE A 283 -13.03 10.27 -19.75
C ILE A 283 -12.79 11.77 -19.89
N LYS A 284 -11.77 12.31 -19.21
CA LYS A 284 -11.46 13.74 -19.21
C LYS A 284 -11.03 14.24 -20.60
N ASP A 285 -10.18 13.47 -21.30
CA ASP A 285 -9.55 13.90 -22.57
C ASP A 285 -10.02 13.08 -23.79
N GLY A 286 -10.83 12.04 -23.59
CA GLY A 286 -11.32 11.14 -24.64
C GLY A 286 -10.25 10.22 -25.24
N SER A 287 -9.02 10.24 -24.72
CA SER A 287 -7.93 9.41 -25.22
C SER A 287 -8.18 7.94 -24.90
N ALA A 288 -7.80 7.06 -25.83
CA ALA A 288 -7.95 5.62 -25.69
C ALA A 288 -6.58 4.94 -25.59
N MET A 289 -6.53 3.86 -24.82
CA MET A 289 -5.35 3.01 -24.66
C MET A 289 -5.73 1.55 -24.79
N THR A 290 -4.87 0.78 -25.45
CA THR A 290 -4.94 -0.68 -25.44
C THR A 290 -3.69 -1.26 -24.80
N ARG A 291 -3.84 -2.38 -24.09
CA ARG A 291 -2.75 -3.08 -23.40
C ARG A 291 -2.85 -4.57 -23.63
N SER A 292 -1.70 -5.23 -23.63
CA SER A 292 -1.60 -6.69 -23.58
C SER A 292 -0.84 -7.10 -22.33
N GLY A 293 -1.26 -8.19 -21.70
CA GLY A 293 -0.69 -8.61 -20.43
C GLY A 293 -0.79 -10.10 -20.17
N ARG A 294 -0.24 -10.46 -19.02
CA ARG A 294 -0.26 -11.80 -18.44
C ARG A 294 -0.40 -11.70 -16.93
N ALA A 295 -1.01 -12.71 -16.33
CA ALA A 295 -1.20 -12.75 -14.91
C ALA A 295 -1.15 -14.17 -14.35
N ILE A 296 -0.97 -14.24 -13.05
CA ILE A 296 -1.10 -15.46 -12.25
C ILE A 296 -1.97 -15.16 -11.04
N VAL A 297 -2.80 -16.13 -10.64
CA VAL A 297 -3.61 -16.03 -9.43
C VAL A 297 -2.99 -16.90 -8.35
N TYR A 298 -2.71 -16.33 -7.18
CA TYR A 298 -2.29 -17.09 -6.00
C TYR A 298 -3.46 -17.32 -5.06
N THR A 299 -3.46 -18.48 -4.39
CA THR A 299 -4.41 -18.83 -3.32
C THR A 299 -5.88 -18.74 -3.74
N GLY A 300 -6.17 -18.79 -5.05
CA GLY A 300 -7.52 -18.75 -5.63
C GLY A 300 -8.17 -17.35 -5.73
N TYR A 301 -7.54 -16.29 -5.22
CA TYR A 301 -8.12 -14.93 -5.21
C TYR A 301 -7.12 -13.79 -5.48
N SER A 302 -5.83 -14.02 -5.28
CA SER A 302 -4.82 -12.96 -5.27
C SER A 302 -4.19 -12.82 -6.66
N TRP A 303 -4.69 -11.89 -7.47
CA TRP A 303 -4.23 -11.65 -8.84
C TRP A 303 -2.91 -10.86 -8.86
N ARG A 304 -1.92 -11.35 -9.61
CA ARG A 304 -0.68 -10.64 -9.95
C ARG A 304 -0.52 -10.62 -11.45
N GLY A 305 -0.74 -9.44 -12.02
CA GLY A 305 -0.62 -9.21 -13.45
C GLY A 305 0.54 -8.31 -13.80
N ARG A 306 0.84 -8.29 -15.09
CA ARG A 306 1.62 -7.24 -15.73
C ARG A 306 1.06 -7.01 -17.11
N SER A 307 1.00 -5.76 -17.52
CA SER A 307 0.56 -5.39 -18.87
C SER A 307 1.38 -4.23 -19.40
N GLN A 308 1.46 -4.12 -20.71
CA GLN A 308 2.16 -3.05 -21.40
C GLN A 308 1.22 -2.39 -22.42
N PRO A 309 1.26 -1.05 -22.59
CA PRO A 309 0.52 -0.38 -23.64
C PRO A 309 0.99 -0.88 -25.01
N THR A 310 0.07 -0.99 -25.96
CA THR A 310 0.36 -1.42 -27.33
C THR A 310 0.26 -0.22 -28.27
N GLY A 311 1.40 0.29 -28.73
CA GLY A 311 1.49 1.40 -29.69
C GLY A 311 1.21 2.79 -29.13
N GLY A 312 1.65 3.83 -29.85
CA GLY A 312 1.45 5.24 -29.51
C GLY A 312 2.47 5.81 -28.51
N LYS A 313 2.51 7.15 -28.42
CA LYS A 313 3.50 7.88 -27.59
C LYS A 313 3.42 7.60 -26.09
N GLU A 314 2.27 7.12 -25.60
CA GLU A 314 2.13 6.72 -24.19
C GLU A 314 2.78 5.38 -23.89
N ALA A 315 2.85 4.47 -24.87
CA ALA A 315 3.59 3.22 -24.75
C ALA A 315 5.06 3.49 -24.42
N ASP A 316 5.64 4.50 -25.07
CA ASP A 316 7.03 4.91 -24.87
C ASP A 316 7.28 5.53 -23.48
N ARG A 317 6.24 6.04 -22.80
CA ARG A 317 6.35 6.75 -21.52
C ARG A 317 6.09 5.86 -20.30
N ILE A 318 5.06 5.02 -20.33
CA ILE A 318 4.58 4.28 -19.15
C ILE A 318 5.24 2.90 -19.00
N GLY A 319 5.66 2.27 -20.12
CA GLY A 319 6.28 0.94 -20.09
C GLY A 319 5.38 -0.15 -19.49
N GLU A 320 6.01 -1.21 -18.95
CA GLU A 320 5.31 -2.30 -18.24
C GLU A 320 4.73 -1.80 -16.91
N THR A 321 3.44 -2.07 -16.68
CA THR A 321 2.76 -1.82 -15.40
C THR A 321 2.55 -3.12 -14.67
N ARG A 322 2.70 -3.10 -13.35
CA ARG A 322 2.32 -4.22 -12.47
C ARG A 322 0.87 -4.09 -12.05
N GLU A 323 0.23 -5.22 -11.78
CA GLU A 323 -1.16 -5.28 -11.38
C GLU A 323 -1.27 -6.12 -10.09
N ALA A 324 -1.84 -5.53 -9.05
CA ALA A 324 -2.22 -6.24 -7.84
C ALA A 324 -3.73 -6.08 -7.67
N MET A 325 -4.47 -7.18 -7.80
CA MET A 325 -5.92 -7.16 -7.66
C MET A 325 -6.40 -8.32 -6.79
N PHE A 326 -7.57 -8.11 -6.21
CA PHE A 326 -8.24 -9.01 -5.30
C PHE A 326 -9.52 -9.49 -5.99
N ILE A 327 -9.63 -10.79 -6.20
CA ILE A 327 -10.77 -11.42 -6.88
C ILE A 327 -11.81 -11.79 -5.82
N SER A 328 -13.09 -11.51 -6.10
CA SER A 328 -14.19 -11.93 -5.24
C SER A 328 -14.37 -13.45 -5.23
N ARG A 329 -14.97 -13.96 -4.15
CA ARG A 329 -15.18 -15.40 -3.94
C ARG A 329 -16.05 -16.07 -5.01
N ASP A 330 -16.95 -15.32 -5.64
CA ASP A 330 -17.81 -15.76 -6.74
C ASP A 330 -17.21 -15.52 -8.13
N TRP A 331 -15.99 -14.95 -8.20
CA TRP A 331 -15.30 -14.58 -9.45
C TRP A 331 -16.12 -13.64 -10.36
N ALA A 332 -16.95 -12.79 -9.76
CA ALA A 332 -17.74 -11.78 -10.45
C ALA A 332 -17.08 -10.39 -10.45
N THR A 333 -16.23 -10.09 -9.45
CA THR A 333 -15.52 -8.81 -9.36
C THR A 333 -14.03 -8.99 -9.10
N MET A 334 -13.24 -8.00 -9.54
CA MET A 334 -11.87 -7.81 -9.10
C MET A 334 -11.66 -6.35 -8.75
N GLU A 335 -10.88 -6.07 -7.73
CA GLU A 335 -10.53 -4.70 -7.37
C GLU A 335 -9.06 -4.61 -6.98
N GLY A 336 -8.40 -3.52 -7.33
CA GLY A 336 -7.07 -3.24 -6.83
C GLY A 336 -6.38 -2.10 -7.55
N ARG A 337 -5.08 -2.24 -7.78
CA ARG A 337 -4.24 -1.18 -8.36
C ARG A 337 -3.31 -1.70 -9.44
N TRP A 338 -3.21 -0.95 -10.53
CA TRP A 338 -2.14 -1.06 -11.51
C TRP A 338 -1.13 0.05 -11.26
N PHE A 339 0.17 -0.25 -11.28
CA PHE A 339 1.16 0.72 -10.84
C PHE A 339 2.51 0.60 -11.55
N TRP A 340 3.23 1.73 -11.58
CA TRP A 340 4.55 1.89 -12.17
C TRP A 340 5.28 3.08 -11.53
N GLY A 341 6.50 3.35 -11.98
CA GLY A 341 7.36 4.39 -11.43
C GLY A 341 8.53 3.81 -10.65
N GLY A 342 9.44 4.68 -10.19
CA GLY A 342 10.62 4.25 -9.44
C GLY A 342 10.28 3.69 -8.06
N TYR A 343 9.18 4.18 -7.49
CA TYR A 343 8.65 3.88 -6.17
C TYR A 343 7.20 3.41 -6.23
N ASP A 344 6.71 3.01 -7.41
CA ASP A 344 5.33 2.57 -7.64
C ASP A 344 4.29 3.69 -7.36
N GLU A 345 4.73 4.95 -7.47
CA GLU A 345 4.00 6.18 -7.14
C GLU A 345 2.87 6.49 -8.13
N PHE A 346 3.01 6.08 -9.39
CA PHE A 346 1.96 6.22 -10.39
C PHE A 346 1.07 4.98 -10.38
N GLY A 347 -0.23 5.18 -10.55
CA GLY A 347 -1.13 4.05 -10.67
C GLY A 347 -2.53 4.38 -11.11
N ILE A 348 -3.27 3.32 -11.43
CA ILE A 348 -4.69 3.30 -11.75
C ILE A 348 -5.36 2.44 -10.71
N ASP A 349 -6.30 3.02 -9.97
CA ASP A 349 -7.21 2.25 -9.14
C ASP A 349 -8.27 1.64 -10.03
N VAL A 350 -8.47 0.33 -9.93
CA VAL A 350 -9.28 -0.44 -10.89
C VAL A 350 -10.32 -1.27 -10.17
N THR A 351 -11.50 -1.34 -10.79
CA THR A 351 -12.55 -2.30 -10.48
C THR A 351 -13.00 -2.96 -11.78
N LEU A 352 -13.01 -4.28 -11.77
CA LEU A 352 -13.46 -5.12 -12.87
C LEU A 352 -14.75 -5.81 -12.47
N ARG A 353 -15.74 -5.81 -13.36
CA ARG A 353 -16.99 -6.56 -13.20
C ARG A 353 -17.17 -7.50 -14.38
N ARG A 354 -17.33 -8.79 -14.10
CA ARG A 354 -17.57 -9.80 -15.14
C ARG A 354 -18.85 -9.44 -15.91
N LEU A 355 -18.73 -9.37 -17.23
CA LEU A 355 -19.86 -9.11 -18.11
C LEU A 355 -20.60 -10.42 -18.42
N GLY A 356 -21.87 -10.48 -18.00
CA GLY A 356 -22.80 -11.55 -18.35
C GLY A 356 -23.80 -11.10 -19.42
N ALA A 357 -25.00 -11.69 -19.40
CA ALA A 357 -26.10 -11.28 -20.27
C ALA A 357 -26.82 -10.00 -19.76
N GLU A 358 -26.71 -9.71 -18.46
CA GLU A 358 -27.38 -8.55 -17.87
C GLU A 358 -26.58 -7.26 -18.12
N PRO A 359 -27.25 -6.15 -18.50
CA PRO A 359 -26.66 -4.83 -18.58
C PRO A 359 -25.97 -4.39 -17.30
N ILE A 360 -24.78 -3.81 -17.44
CA ILE A 360 -24.03 -3.19 -16.35
C ILE A 360 -23.75 -1.74 -16.73
N ILE A 361 -24.15 -0.80 -15.86
CA ILE A 361 -23.77 0.61 -15.95
C ILE A 361 -22.46 0.79 -15.16
N LEU A 362 -21.44 1.33 -15.81
CA LEU A 362 -20.15 1.67 -15.20
C LEU A 362 -20.15 3.07 -14.60
N GLY A 363 -20.80 4.02 -15.28
CA GLY A 363 -20.88 5.41 -14.85
C GLY A 363 -21.08 6.35 -16.04
N VAL A 364 -20.70 7.62 -15.88
CA VAL A 364 -20.90 8.66 -16.89
C VAL A 364 -19.62 9.43 -17.21
N ASP A 365 -19.62 10.17 -18.32
CA ASP A 365 -18.58 11.14 -18.65
C ASP A 365 -18.64 12.40 -17.77
N ARG A 366 -19.85 12.83 -17.43
CA ARG A 366 -20.11 14.04 -16.64
C ARG A 366 -20.62 13.68 -15.25
N PRO A 367 -19.74 13.54 -14.25
CA PRO A 367 -20.13 13.12 -12.90
C PRO A 367 -20.86 14.22 -12.12
N ALA A 368 -20.96 15.45 -12.64
CA ALA A 368 -21.65 16.55 -12.01
C ALA A 368 -22.45 17.38 -13.03
N LEU A 369 -23.71 17.68 -12.72
CA LEU A 369 -24.64 18.46 -13.52
C LEU A 369 -25.06 19.72 -12.75
N LYS A 370 -24.85 20.88 -13.36
CA LYS A 370 -25.17 22.17 -12.75
C LYS A 370 -26.67 22.46 -12.84
N SER A 371 -27.22 23.05 -11.78
CA SER A 371 -28.59 23.51 -11.66
C SER A 371 -28.63 25.05 -11.70
N PRO A 372 -29.47 25.68 -12.55
CA PRO A 372 -30.14 25.09 -13.72
C PRO A 372 -29.16 24.86 -14.88
N SER A 373 -29.50 23.94 -15.78
CA SER A 373 -28.83 23.79 -17.08
C SER A 373 -29.77 23.21 -18.12
N THR A 374 -29.49 23.47 -19.40
CA THR A 374 -30.33 22.99 -20.51
C THR A 374 -29.50 22.35 -21.59
N ALA A 375 -30.01 21.27 -22.18
CA ALA A 375 -29.42 20.55 -23.30
C ALA A 375 -27.99 20.04 -23.01
N GLU A 376 -27.72 19.66 -21.76
CA GLU A 376 -26.44 19.07 -21.37
C GLU A 376 -26.31 17.65 -21.93
N GLN A 377 -25.21 17.34 -22.59
CA GLN A 377 -24.97 15.98 -23.11
C GLN A 377 -24.27 15.13 -22.06
N VAL A 378 -24.84 13.97 -21.75
CA VAL A 378 -24.27 12.99 -20.84
C VAL A 378 -24.16 11.65 -21.55
N ARG A 379 -22.96 11.06 -21.51
CA ARG A 379 -22.68 9.71 -21.99
C ARG A 379 -22.58 8.75 -20.81
N ILE A 380 -23.49 7.79 -20.78
CA ILE A 380 -23.54 6.67 -19.85
C ILE A 380 -22.71 5.53 -20.45
N TYR A 381 -21.72 5.03 -19.72
CA TYR A 381 -20.85 3.92 -20.12
C TYR A 381 -21.29 2.63 -19.44
N GLY A 382 -21.13 1.51 -20.13
CA GLY A 382 -21.51 0.21 -19.60
C GLY A 382 -21.18 -0.94 -20.53
N GLY A 383 -21.82 -2.07 -20.28
CA GLY A 383 -21.76 -3.24 -21.16
C GLY A 383 -23.10 -3.95 -21.19
N ALA A 384 -23.41 -4.52 -22.36
CA ALA A 384 -24.71 -5.12 -22.66
C ALA A 384 -25.90 -4.15 -22.45
N LEU A 385 -25.69 -2.84 -22.61
CA LEU A 385 -26.75 -1.84 -22.46
C LEU A 385 -27.87 -2.05 -23.50
N PRO A 386 -29.16 -1.81 -23.16
CA PRO A 386 -30.23 -1.89 -24.13
C PRO A 386 -30.08 -0.81 -25.21
N THR A 387 -30.28 -1.18 -26.48
CA THR A 387 -30.16 -0.26 -27.63
C THR A 387 -31.50 0.33 -28.08
N ASP A 388 -32.61 -0.20 -27.56
CA ASP A 388 -33.98 0.15 -27.90
C ASP A 388 -34.64 1.08 -26.84
N LEU A 389 -33.82 1.82 -26.09
CA LEU A 389 -34.26 2.68 -25.00
C LEU A 389 -35.16 3.82 -25.50
N LYS A 390 -36.13 4.20 -24.66
CA LYS A 390 -36.89 5.45 -24.80
C LYS A 390 -36.45 6.47 -23.75
N PRO A 391 -36.59 7.79 -23.99
CA PRO A 391 -36.17 8.82 -23.03
C PRO A 391 -36.73 8.61 -21.61
N GLU A 392 -38.02 8.29 -21.48
CA GLU A 392 -38.70 7.97 -20.22
C GLU A 392 -38.23 6.67 -19.52
N GLU A 393 -37.42 5.84 -20.18
CA GLU A 393 -36.79 4.65 -19.56
C GLU A 393 -35.40 4.96 -18.97
N ILE A 394 -34.95 6.20 -19.09
CA ILE A 394 -33.66 6.69 -18.58
C ILE A 394 -33.96 7.72 -17.49
N ASP A 395 -33.50 7.44 -16.27
CA ASP A 395 -33.76 8.30 -15.11
C ASP A 395 -32.45 8.76 -14.47
N PHE A 396 -32.34 10.05 -14.20
CA PHE A 396 -31.23 10.71 -13.49
C PHE A 396 -31.67 11.25 -12.11
N GLY A 397 -32.86 10.83 -11.67
CA GLY A 397 -33.50 11.24 -10.44
C GLY A 397 -34.23 12.60 -10.54
N PRO A 398 -34.90 13.01 -9.44
CA PRO A 398 -35.70 14.22 -9.41
C PRO A 398 -34.90 15.48 -9.79
N GLY A 399 -35.52 16.33 -10.62
CA GLY A 399 -34.95 17.58 -11.09
C GLY A 399 -34.13 17.48 -12.37
N VAL A 400 -33.90 16.27 -12.91
CA VAL A 400 -33.20 16.06 -14.18
C VAL A 400 -34.14 15.40 -15.20
N LYS A 401 -34.32 16.01 -16.36
CA LYS A 401 -35.19 15.51 -17.43
C LYS A 401 -34.38 15.10 -18.65
N VAL A 402 -34.52 13.84 -19.08
CA VAL A 402 -33.98 13.37 -20.36
C VAL A 402 -34.85 13.91 -21.50
N LYS A 403 -34.27 14.79 -22.33
CA LYS A 403 -34.95 15.36 -23.50
C LYS A 403 -35.03 14.39 -24.66
N ARG A 404 -33.90 13.76 -24.97
CA ARG A 404 -33.77 12.84 -26.10
C ARG A 404 -32.53 11.96 -25.94
N ILE A 405 -32.56 10.83 -26.64
CA ILE A 405 -31.42 9.95 -26.82
C ILE A 405 -30.70 10.39 -28.09
N ILE A 406 -29.41 10.69 -27.98
CA ILE A 406 -28.54 11.05 -29.12
C ILE A 406 -28.04 9.78 -29.80
N ASN A 407 -27.60 8.80 -28.99
CA ASN A 407 -27.12 7.52 -29.45
C ASN A 407 -27.36 6.46 -28.38
N ALA A 408 -27.66 5.22 -28.78
CA ALA A 408 -27.77 4.08 -27.89
C ALA A 408 -27.03 2.87 -28.48
N ALA A 409 -25.95 2.47 -27.81
CA ALA A 409 -25.14 1.31 -28.15
C ALA A 409 -24.97 0.42 -26.90
N SER A 410 -24.55 -0.82 -27.11
CA SER A 410 -24.41 -1.80 -26.02
C SER A 410 -23.29 -1.48 -25.01
N ASP A 411 -22.37 -0.58 -25.38
CA ASP A 411 -21.23 -0.13 -24.58
C ASP A 411 -21.38 1.31 -24.06
N ALA A 412 -22.24 2.12 -24.70
CA ALA A 412 -22.55 3.46 -24.23
C ALA A 412 -23.90 4.00 -24.76
N VAL A 413 -24.56 4.82 -23.95
CA VAL A 413 -25.77 5.57 -24.31
C VAL A 413 -25.50 7.06 -24.09
N THR A 414 -25.72 7.89 -25.10
CA THR A 414 -25.59 9.35 -24.99
C THR A 414 -26.96 9.99 -25.02
N VAL A 415 -27.24 10.82 -24.01
CA VAL A 415 -28.51 11.53 -23.84
C VAL A 415 -28.28 13.03 -23.73
N GLU A 416 -29.33 13.78 -24.01
CA GLU A 416 -29.42 15.20 -23.70
C GLU A 416 -30.36 15.39 -22.50
N VAL A 417 -29.90 16.10 -21.47
CA VAL A 417 -30.65 16.34 -20.22
C VAL A 417 -30.80 17.83 -19.92
N ASP A 418 -31.91 18.16 -19.27
CA ASP A 418 -32.11 19.45 -18.62
C ASP A 418 -32.09 19.25 -17.11
N VAL A 419 -31.47 20.18 -16.38
CA VAL A 419 -31.54 20.26 -14.92
C VAL A 419 -32.41 21.46 -14.56
N ALA A 420 -33.50 21.19 -13.83
CA ALA A 420 -34.45 22.20 -13.41
C ALA A 420 -33.82 23.22 -12.45
N GLU A 421 -34.29 24.46 -12.51
CA GLU A 421 -33.95 25.47 -11.50
C GLU A 421 -34.38 25.01 -10.11
N GLY A 422 -33.50 25.14 -9.13
CA GLY A 422 -33.76 24.69 -7.75
C GLY A 422 -33.74 23.17 -7.58
N ALA A 423 -33.22 22.40 -8.54
CA ALA A 423 -32.96 20.97 -8.33
C ALA A 423 -32.03 20.79 -7.12
N ALA A 424 -32.44 19.96 -6.16
CA ALA A 424 -31.74 19.80 -4.89
C ALA A 424 -30.30 19.30 -5.09
N ASN A 425 -29.35 19.86 -4.34
CA ASN A 425 -27.97 19.41 -4.37
C ASN A 425 -27.88 17.96 -3.85
N GLY A 426 -27.01 17.14 -4.46
CA GLY A 426 -26.78 15.78 -4.00
C GLY A 426 -26.44 14.80 -5.10
N LEU A 427 -25.98 13.63 -4.69
CA LEU A 427 -25.80 12.49 -5.59
C LEU A 427 -27.16 11.97 -6.09
N ARG A 428 -27.15 11.40 -7.28
CA ARG A 428 -28.27 10.79 -7.97
C ARG A 428 -27.85 9.44 -8.51
N ASP A 429 -28.76 8.48 -8.37
CA ASP A 429 -28.67 7.23 -9.08
C ASP A 429 -29.05 7.46 -10.54
N ILE A 430 -28.42 6.72 -11.44
CA ILE A 430 -28.86 6.64 -12.84
C ILE A 430 -29.50 5.29 -13.05
N SER A 431 -30.64 5.26 -13.75
CA SER A 431 -31.26 4.03 -14.18
C SER A 431 -31.45 3.96 -15.69
N LEU A 432 -31.30 2.74 -16.22
CA LEU A 432 -31.76 2.34 -17.54
C LEU A 432 -32.74 1.19 -17.32
N ARG A 433 -34.05 1.46 -17.42
CA ARG A 433 -35.12 0.53 -17.03
C ARG A 433 -34.98 0.10 -15.56
N ARG A 434 -34.51 -1.13 -15.31
CA ARG A 434 -34.31 -1.71 -13.96
C ARG A 434 -32.84 -1.79 -13.53
N TYR A 435 -31.92 -1.34 -14.37
CA TYR A 435 -30.48 -1.42 -14.11
C TYR A 435 -30.00 -0.08 -13.59
N PHE A 436 -29.34 -0.09 -12.44
CA PHE A 436 -28.97 1.14 -11.71
C PHE A 436 -27.45 1.26 -11.55
N ALA A 437 -26.97 2.50 -11.54
CA ALA A 437 -25.69 2.88 -10.97
C ALA A 437 -25.95 3.86 -9.83
N THR A 438 -25.57 3.47 -8.61
CA THR A 438 -25.82 4.25 -7.40
C THR A 438 -24.88 5.44 -7.31
N GLY A 439 -25.39 6.63 -6.96
CA GLY A 439 -24.59 7.84 -6.75
C GLY A 439 -23.71 8.21 -7.95
N ALA A 440 -24.19 7.96 -9.17
CA ALA A 440 -23.41 8.10 -10.39
C ALA A 440 -23.20 9.56 -10.85
N VAL A 441 -24.13 10.46 -10.50
CA VAL A 441 -24.08 11.88 -10.87
C VAL A 441 -24.41 12.77 -9.68
N ALA A 442 -23.63 13.82 -9.46
CA ALA A 442 -23.95 14.92 -8.58
C ALA A 442 -24.83 15.95 -9.31
N VAL A 443 -25.91 16.42 -8.69
CA VAL A 443 -26.60 17.65 -9.06
C VAL A 443 -26.15 18.74 -8.09
N PHE A 444 -25.80 19.92 -8.59
CA PHE A 444 -25.30 21.02 -7.77
C PHE A 444 -25.66 22.39 -8.34
N ASP A 445 -25.82 23.40 -7.51
CA ASP A 445 -26.03 24.80 -7.91
C ASP A 445 -24.70 25.55 -8.09
N LYS A 446 -23.78 25.40 -7.14
CA LYS A 446 -22.47 26.08 -7.11
C LYS A 446 -21.36 25.20 -6.56
N VAL A 447 -20.13 25.59 -6.89
CA VAL A 447 -18.93 25.10 -6.19
C VAL A 447 -18.72 25.98 -4.96
N ASP A 448 -18.78 25.39 -3.77
CA ASP A 448 -18.60 26.12 -2.51
C ASP A 448 -17.13 26.19 -2.09
N TYR A 449 -16.38 25.11 -2.30
CA TYR A 449 -14.96 25.04 -1.97
C TYR A 449 -14.24 23.99 -2.83
N ILE A 450 -12.91 24.00 -2.79
CA ILE A 450 -12.06 22.98 -3.41
C ILE A 450 -11.19 22.30 -2.35
N LYS A 451 -10.75 21.06 -2.60
CA LYS A 451 -9.71 20.37 -1.84
C LYS A 451 -8.59 19.95 -2.77
N VAL A 452 -7.35 19.98 -2.28
CA VAL A 452 -6.21 19.36 -2.94
C VAL A 452 -6.06 17.94 -2.41
N SER A 453 -5.96 16.96 -3.29
CA SER A 453 -5.74 15.55 -2.94
C SER A 453 -4.38 15.09 -3.48
N PRO A 454 -3.58 14.32 -2.72
CA PRO A 454 -3.80 13.98 -1.30
C PRO A 454 -3.68 15.22 -0.40
N ASP A 455 -4.14 15.14 0.86
CA ASP A 455 -4.01 16.24 1.84
C ASP A 455 -2.54 16.48 2.25
N ALA A 456 -1.74 15.41 2.23
CA ALA A 456 -0.30 15.43 2.39
C ALA A 456 0.36 14.44 1.41
N GLY A 457 1.45 14.88 0.78
CA GLY A 457 2.21 14.10 -0.18
C GLY A 457 3.66 13.88 0.23
N ILE A 458 4.32 12.92 -0.41
CA ILE A 458 5.75 12.69 -0.28
C ILE A 458 6.40 12.54 -1.65
N ALA A 459 7.46 13.31 -1.89
CA ALA A 459 8.31 13.19 -3.06
C ALA A 459 9.76 12.92 -2.64
N ARG A 460 10.58 12.38 -3.54
CA ARG A 460 11.99 12.10 -3.28
C ARG A 460 12.87 12.61 -4.40
N ILE A 461 13.87 13.39 -4.03
CA ILE A 461 14.93 13.79 -4.95
C ILE A 461 15.60 12.56 -5.57
N GLY A 462 16.12 12.71 -6.78
CA GLY A 462 16.66 11.59 -7.55
C GLY A 462 17.17 12.00 -8.92
N GLY A 463 17.52 11.01 -9.74
CA GLY A 463 17.86 11.20 -11.15
C GLY A 463 19.35 11.06 -11.48
N VAL A 464 20.21 10.69 -10.53
CA VAL A 464 21.64 10.41 -10.76
C VAL A 464 21.96 8.93 -10.51
N LYS A 465 21.77 8.46 -9.27
CA LYS A 465 21.93 7.09 -8.79
C LYS A 465 20.61 6.44 -8.42
N PHE A 466 19.66 7.19 -7.86
CA PHE A 466 18.35 6.68 -7.49
C PHE A 466 17.28 7.28 -8.40
N PRO A 467 16.16 6.58 -8.65
CA PRO A 467 15.04 7.20 -9.35
C PRO A 467 14.46 8.34 -8.50
N LYS A 468 13.79 9.29 -9.17
CA LYS A 468 12.92 10.27 -8.51
C LYS A 468 11.65 9.57 -8.02
N GLN A 469 11.07 10.07 -6.92
CA GLN A 469 9.68 9.76 -6.55
C GLN A 469 8.82 10.99 -6.80
N TYR A 470 7.93 10.89 -7.77
CA TYR A 470 6.98 11.94 -8.13
C TYR A 470 5.79 11.97 -7.16
N GLN A 471 5.07 13.09 -7.14
CA GLN A 471 3.80 13.21 -6.42
C GLN A 471 2.79 13.91 -7.33
N GLN A 472 1.69 13.22 -7.61
CA GLN A 472 0.56 13.82 -8.34
C GLN A 472 -0.40 14.45 -7.34
N PHE A 473 -0.89 15.65 -7.69
CA PHE A 473 -1.95 16.36 -6.98
C PHE A 473 -3.15 16.57 -7.88
N GLU A 474 -4.32 16.67 -7.26
CA GLU A 474 -5.59 16.95 -7.93
C GLU A 474 -6.40 17.97 -7.14
N ALA A 475 -7.12 18.85 -7.84
CA ALA A 475 -8.08 19.76 -7.22
C ALA A 475 -9.49 19.24 -7.46
N ILE A 476 -10.21 18.97 -6.38
CA ILE A 476 -11.58 18.43 -6.39
C ILE A 476 -12.53 19.50 -5.87
N ALA A 477 -13.56 19.82 -6.65
CA ALA A 477 -14.61 20.75 -6.25
C ALA A 477 -15.68 20.05 -5.40
N TYR A 478 -16.25 20.81 -4.46
CA TYR A 478 -17.29 20.35 -3.57
C TYR A 478 -18.43 21.36 -3.48
N ASN A 479 -19.64 20.85 -3.30
CA ASN A 479 -20.80 21.57 -2.82
C ASN A 479 -21.04 21.18 -1.36
N ARG A 480 -21.50 22.13 -0.52
CA ARG A 480 -21.72 21.92 0.92
C ARG A 480 -22.90 21.03 1.28
N GLY A 481 -23.59 20.49 0.28
CA GLY A 481 -24.71 19.58 0.50
C GLY A 481 -25.91 20.26 1.18
N PRO A 482 -26.88 19.44 1.63
CA PRO A 482 -28.08 19.93 2.29
C PRO A 482 -27.87 20.69 3.60
N ASP A 483 -26.80 20.42 4.37
CA ASP A 483 -26.57 21.07 5.67
C ASP A 483 -25.86 22.45 5.58
N ASP A 484 -25.41 22.82 4.37
CA ASP A 484 -24.69 24.05 4.02
C ASP A 484 -23.39 24.29 4.83
N LYS A 485 -22.79 23.23 5.39
CA LYS A 485 -21.52 23.31 6.13
C LYS A 485 -20.42 22.63 5.34
N PRO A 486 -19.22 23.24 5.24
CA PRO A 486 -18.12 22.60 4.57
C PRO A 486 -17.48 21.52 5.44
N GLN A 487 -16.94 20.51 4.77
CA GLN A 487 -16.17 19.40 5.35
C GLN A 487 -17.00 18.48 6.26
N THR A 488 -18.27 18.29 5.89
CA THR A 488 -19.21 17.36 6.53
C THR A 488 -19.41 16.12 5.66
N ALA A 489 -20.18 15.15 6.18
CA ALA A 489 -20.40 13.87 5.50
C ALA A 489 -21.38 13.97 4.31
N ASP A 490 -22.18 15.04 4.22
CA ASP A 490 -23.14 15.29 3.15
C ASP A 490 -22.63 16.19 2.03
N ASP A 491 -21.38 16.67 2.15
CA ASP A 491 -20.68 17.36 1.07
C ASP A 491 -20.69 16.52 -0.22
N VAL A 492 -21.03 17.18 -1.32
CA VAL A 492 -21.14 16.54 -2.63
C VAL A 492 -19.87 16.80 -3.42
N SER A 493 -19.09 15.76 -3.67
CA SER A 493 -17.95 15.85 -4.58
C SER A 493 -18.43 16.07 -6.02
N LEU A 494 -17.94 17.12 -6.65
CA LEU A 494 -18.27 17.52 -8.02
C LEU A 494 -17.22 17.04 -9.03
N GLY A 495 -16.17 16.37 -8.54
CA GLY A 495 -15.07 15.87 -9.35
C GLY A 495 -13.95 16.90 -9.57
N LEU A 496 -13.06 16.55 -10.51
CA LEU A 496 -11.88 17.34 -10.84
C LEU A 496 -12.25 18.69 -11.45
N VAL A 497 -11.55 19.73 -11.02
CA VAL A 497 -11.62 21.07 -11.63
C VAL A 497 -10.26 21.52 -12.10
N ASP A 498 -10.23 22.27 -13.20
CA ASP A 498 -9.01 22.86 -13.70
C ASP A 498 -8.64 24.08 -12.85
N VAL A 499 -7.40 24.09 -12.35
CA VAL A 499 -6.89 25.09 -11.41
C VAL A 499 -5.58 25.66 -11.89
N GLU A 500 -5.23 26.83 -11.37
CA GLU A 500 -3.86 27.31 -11.38
C GLU A 500 -3.11 26.68 -10.21
N TRP A 501 -1.97 26.05 -10.51
CA TRP A 501 -1.10 25.39 -9.55
C TRP A 501 0.09 26.27 -9.19
N SER A 502 0.44 26.33 -7.91
CA SER A 502 1.67 26.99 -7.45
C SER A 502 2.31 26.28 -6.26
N ILE A 503 3.57 26.59 -6.00
CA ILE A 503 4.32 26.15 -4.82
C ILE A 503 4.54 27.36 -3.91
N ASP A 504 4.08 27.26 -2.67
CA ASP A 504 4.33 28.24 -1.61
C ASP A 504 5.29 27.67 -0.55
N GLU A 505 6.02 28.57 0.12
CA GLU A 505 6.95 28.19 1.19
C GLU A 505 6.21 27.61 2.41
N PHE A 506 6.72 26.52 2.98
CA PHE A 506 6.32 26.10 4.32
C PHE A 506 7.32 26.68 5.33
N PRO A 507 6.94 27.66 6.18
CA PRO A 507 7.88 28.33 7.07
C PRO A 507 8.21 27.47 8.29
N ALA A 508 9.02 26.43 8.12
CA ALA A 508 9.55 25.61 9.23
C ALA A 508 10.64 26.36 10.01
N THR A 509 11.38 27.25 9.33
CA THR A 509 12.45 28.10 9.85
C THR A 509 12.34 29.52 9.31
N LEU A 510 13.11 30.46 9.90
CA LEU A 510 13.08 31.89 9.56
C LEU A 510 13.58 32.21 8.14
N ASP A 511 14.45 31.36 7.58
CA ASP A 511 15.13 31.58 6.30
C ASP A 511 14.86 30.42 5.32
N ASP A 512 13.66 29.83 5.37
CA ASP A 512 13.31 28.74 4.45
C ASP A 512 13.18 29.26 3.01
N ASP A 513 13.87 28.54 2.14
CA ASP A 513 13.98 28.78 0.70
C ASP A 513 13.61 27.49 -0.06
N ASP A 514 12.90 26.56 0.58
CA ASP A 514 12.72 25.20 0.07
C ASP A 514 12.02 25.24 -1.30
N LYS A 515 11.02 26.12 -1.48
CA LYS A 515 10.28 26.23 -2.74
C LYS A 515 11.17 26.50 -3.96
N ASP A 516 12.31 27.17 -3.77
CA ASP A 516 13.22 27.55 -4.85
C ASP A 516 14.15 26.38 -5.27
N PHE A 517 14.19 25.30 -4.48
CA PHE A 517 15.13 24.19 -4.67
C PHE A 517 14.50 22.82 -4.79
N VAL A 518 13.32 22.58 -4.21
CA VAL A 518 12.79 21.21 -4.05
C VAL A 518 12.34 20.54 -5.34
N GLY A 519 11.94 21.30 -6.37
CA GLY A 519 11.45 20.76 -7.62
C GLY A 519 10.53 21.71 -8.38
N GLU A 520 9.78 21.15 -9.32
CA GLU A 520 8.85 21.89 -10.19
C GLU A 520 7.47 21.24 -10.16
N LEU A 521 6.42 22.06 -10.24
CA LEU A 521 5.02 21.64 -10.32
C LEU A 521 4.46 22.07 -11.68
N ASP A 522 3.90 21.13 -12.43
CA ASP A 522 3.30 21.45 -13.72
C ASP A 522 1.80 21.80 -13.62
N ASN A 523 1.23 22.26 -14.74
CA ASN A 523 -0.17 22.66 -14.83
C ASN A 523 -1.17 21.48 -14.68
N THR A 524 -0.69 20.24 -14.67
CA THR A 524 -1.51 19.05 -14.40
C THR A 524 -1.50 18.65 -12.92
N GLY A 525 -0.74 19.37 -12.09
CA GLY A 525 -0.57 19.06 -10.67
C GLY A 525 0.49 17.99 -10.41
N LEU A 526 1.33 17.65 -11.39
CA LEU A 526 2.42 16.70 -11.20
C LEU A 526 3.66 17.42 -10.64
N PHE A 527 4.05 17.07 -9.42
CA PHE A 527 5.29 17.52 -8.81
C PHE A 527 6.46 16.62 -9.24
N THR A 528 7.48 17.24 -9.85
CA THR A 528 8.75 16.63 -10.22
C THR A 528 9.84 17.08 -9.25
N PRO A 529 10.36 16.20 -8.39
CA PRO A 529 11.40 16.59 -7.43
C PRO A 529 12.72 16.91 -8.14
N ALA A 530 13.56 17.72 -7.49
CA ALA A 530 14.88 18.10 -7.96
C ALA A 530 15.90 16.94 -7.94
N ILE A 531 17.11 17.23 -8.41
CA ILE A 531 18.23 16.29 -8.42
C ILE A 531 18.73 15.98 -7.01
N GLU A 532 19.17 14.75 -6.79
CA GLU A 532 19.79 14.33 -5.52
C GLU A 532 21.24 14.80 -5.33
N GLY A 533 21.68 14.83 -4.07
CA GLY A 533 23.03 15.19 -3.67
C GLY A 533 23.17 16.61 -3.11
N PRO A 534 24.32 16.94 -2.48
CA PRO A 534 24.57 18.25 -1.89
C PRO A 534 24.47 19.37 -2.94
N ASN A 535 23.75 20.45 -2.62
CA ASN A 535 23.62 21.60 -3.52
C ASN A 535 24.41 22.80 -3.01
N PRO A 536 25.51 23.21 -3.67
CA PRO A 536 26.33 24.35 -3.27
C PRO A 536 25.59 25.70 -3.19
N LYS A 537 24.42 25.83 -3.84
CA LYS A 537 23.59 27.04 -3.79
C LYS A 537 22.74 27.14 -2.52
N ARG A 538 22.59 26.05 -1.75
CA ARG A 538 21.81 26.05 -0.52
C ARG A 538 22.68 26.30 0.70
N SER A 539 22.08 26.86 1.75
CA SER A 539 22.74 27.00 3.05
C SER A 539 23.32 25.67 3.53
N LYS A 540 24.58 25.70 3.99
CA LYS A 540 25.35 24.51 4.43
C LYS A 540 25.47 23.40 3.37
N GLN A 541 25.24 23.71 2.10
CA GLN A 541 25.23 22.75 1.00
C GLN A 541 24.25 21.59 1.22
N ARG A 542 23.10 21.85 1.87
CA ARG A 542 22.04 20.85 2.03
C ARG A 542 21.55 20.34 0.67
N ASN A 543 20.97 19.14 0.65
CA ASN A 543 20.37 18.61 -0.59
C ASN A 543 19.09 19.42 -0.94
N ASN A 544 18.52 19.13 -2.11
CA ASN A 544 17.27 19.74 -2.60
C ASN A 544 15.99 19.14 -1.98
N TYR A 545 16.02 18.77 -0.70
CA TYR A 545 14.84 18.35 0.06
C TYR A 545 14.25 19.53 0.81
N GLY A 546 13.01 19.41 1.28
CA GLY A 546 12.35 20.47 2.03
C GLY A 546 10.85 20.26 2.13
N ASP A 547 10.20 21.18 2.80
CA ASP A 547 8.77 21.19 3.05
C ASP A 547 8.12 22.34 2.28
N VAL A 548 7.03 22.07 1.55
CA VAL A 548 6.33 23.11 0.78
C VAL A 548 4.82 22.95 0.84
N TRP A 549 4.10 24.03 0.53
CA TRP A 549 2.67 23.99 0.23
C TRP A 549 2.47 23.87 -1.28
N ILE A 550 1.65 22.91 -1.69
CA ILE A 550 1.11 22.83 -3.05
C ILE A 550 -0.25 23.50 -3.05
N VAL A 551 -0.40 24.57 -3.83
CA VAL A 551 -1.59 25.43 -3.80
C VAL A 551 -2.35 25.30 -5.11
N ALA A 552 -3.66 25.08 -5.00
CA ALA A 552 -4.59 25.13 -6.10
C ALA A 552 -5.45 26.39 -5.99
N SER A 553 -5.61 27.13 -7.08
CA SER A 553 -6.46 28.31 -7.20
C SER A 553 -7.50 28.09 -8.29
N TYR A 554 -8.78 28.03 -7.90
CA TYR A 554 -9.92 27.77 -8.77
C TYR A 554 -10.82 29.00 -8.91
N ARG A 555 -11.23 29.30 -10.14
CA ARG A 555 -12.26 30.29 -10.42
C ARG A 555 -13.43 29.63 -11.13
N PRO A 556 -14.63 29.56 -10.53
CA PRO A 556 -15.82 29.06 -11.21
C PRO A 556 -16.09 29.87 -12.49
N LYS A 557 -16.51 29.18 -13.57
CA LYS A 557 -16.74 29.82 -14.88
C LYS A 557 -17.85 30.87 -14.86
N ASP A 558 -18.81 30.70 -13.96
CA ASP A 558 -19.96 31.58 -13.73
C ASP A 558 -19.74 32.59 -12.60
N ALA A 559 -18.54 32.62 -11.99
CA ALA A 559 -18.24 33.58 -10.94
C ALA A 559 -18.15 35.01 -11.50
N PRO A 560 -18.65 36.03 -10.76
CA PRO A 560 -18.44 37.44 -11.09
C PRO A 560 -16.97 37.78 -11.33
N ASN A 561 -16.69 38.82 -12.13
CA ASN A 561 -15.32 39.23 -12.49
C ASN A 561 -14.46 39.70 -11.30
N ASP A 562 -15.08 40.08 -10.19
CA ASP A 562 -14.46 40.51 -8.94
C ASP A 562 -14.42 39.42 -7.86
N ALA A 563 -15.00 38.24 -8.12
CA ALA A 563 -14.99 37.14 -7.17
C ALA A 563 -13.55 36.64 -6.92
N GLN A 564 -13.21 36.48 -5.65
CA GLN A 564 -11.93 35.90 -5.24
C GLN A 564 -11.88 34.42 -5.63
N PRO A 565 -10.73 33.91 -6.12
CA PRO A 565 -10.60 32.50 -6.42
C PRO A 565 -10.70 31.65 -5.14
N LEU A 566 -11.32 30.48 -5.27
CA LEU A 566 -11.32 29.47 -4.23
C LEU A 566 -9.93 28.84 -4.18
N LYS A 567 -9.32 28.82 -2.99
CA LYS A 567 -7.97 28.26 -2.80
C LYS A 567 -7.98 27.09 -1.84
N ALA A 568 -7.14 26.10 -2.14
CA ALA A 568 -6.83 25.01 -1.22
C ALA A 568 -5.34 24.67 -1.32
N ARG A 569 -4.83 23.99 -0.30
CA ARG A 569 -3.42 23.59 -0.24
C ARG A 569 -3.27 22.16 0.27
N SER A 570 -2.22 21.49 -0.19
CA SER A 570 -1.71 20.23 0.34
C SER A 570 -0.30 20.44 0.87
N TYR A 571 0.02 19.76 1.97
CA TYR A 571 1.39 19.70 2.47
C TYR A 571 2.21 18.74 1.59
N LEU A 572 3.46 19.07 1.28
CA LEU A 572 4.36 18.16 0.57
C LEU A 572 5.71 18.14 1.27
N VAL A 573 6.11 16.93 1.66
CA VAL A 573 7.47 16.64 2.11
C VAL A 573 8.28 16.14 0.92
N VAL A 574 9.29 16.90 0.50
CA VAL A 574 10.29 16.43 -0.46
C VAL A 574 11.49 15.95 0.34
N THR A 575 11.87 14.69 0.20
CA THR A 575 12.91 14.07 1.04
C THR A 575 13.99 13.35 0.22
N VAL A 576 14.95 12.76 0.92
CA VAL A 576 16.05 12.00 0.34
C VAL A 576 15.56 10.71 -0.35
N PRO A 577 16.35 10.14 -1.29
CA PRO A 577 16.06 8.83 -1.86
C PRO A 577 15.94 7.74 -0.78
N LEU A 578 15.26 6.64 -1.10
CA LEU A 578 15.39 5.43 -0.28
C LEU A 578 16.74 4.77 -0.55
N TYR A 579 17.75 5.14 0.25
CA TYR A 579 19.09 4.54 0.17
C TYR A 579 19.10 3.04 0.46
N VAL A 580 18.16 2.59 1.31
CA VAL A 580 17.96 1.19 1.63
C VAL A 580 16.48 0.85 1.41
N ARG A 581 16.20 0.08 0.36
CA ARG A 581 14.87 -0.46 0.07
C ARG A 581 14.83 -1.90 0.54
N TRP A 582 14.18 -2.15 1.67
CA TRP A 582 14.02 -3.47 2.30
C TRP A 582 12.97 -4.35 1.56
N ASP A 583 13.05 -4.42 0.21
CA ASP A 583 11.94 -4.20 -0.74
C ASP A 583 12.30 -4.12 -2.26
N GLN A 584 13.21 -4.95 -2.78
CA GLN A 584 13.48 -5.45 -4.17
C GLN A 584 13.42 -4.58 -5.48
N PRO A 585 14.57 -4.29 -6.11
CA PRO A 585 14.67 -3.97 -7.55
C PRO A 585 14.50 -5.16 -8.51
N GLU A 586 14.41 -6.43 -8.06
CA GLU A 586 14.36 -7.62 -8.94
C GLU A 586 12.93 -8.10 -9.25
N VAL A 587 11.97 -7.19 -9.25
CA VAL A 587 10.76 -7.31 -10.10
C VAL A 587 10.94 -6.52 -11.41
N SER A 588 12.14 -5.98 -11.68
CA SER A 588 12.48 -5.30 -12.95
C SER A 588 13.78 -5.77 -13.63
N LYS A 589 14.31 -6.96 -13.30
CA LYS A 589 15.14 -7.76 -14.24
C LYS A 589 14.88 -9.24 -14.08
#